data_AF-A0A511R4C9-F1
#
_entry.id   AF-A0A511R4C9-F1
#
_cell.length_a   1.000
_cell.length_b   1.000
_cell.length_c   1.000
_cell.angle_alpha   90.00
_cell.angle_beta   90.00
_cell.angle_gamma   90.00
#
_symmetry.space_group_name_H-M   'P 1'
#
loop_
_entity.id
_entity.type
_entity.pdbx_description
1 polymer ?
#
loop_
_entity_poly.entity_id
_entity_poly.type
_entity_poly.pdbx_seq_one_letter_code
_entity_poly.pdbx_strand_id
1 'polypeptide(L)'
;MRLILTLVSVMLFGVSAQQALAQTKITNQYLEHNSVKYFRGKAENVVLGSYGEKKNPIGSAAYLAIQNNIRAEHLNNRVRVLSPVEITWNNTTKAEVEANGSLRVYGLNLSAARNMTFEQARSGRLKLVKLFINEGALQTMLNRDALAARNYLAREGTDARIVSEVWVVMEAELAEHFDTSSSIRVEVSRGQQAALEITASGGIHRSQSITLSAGNVFAYLLHKVKSWNRDKTEIENMEDDQSGLN
;
A
#
# COMPACT_ATOMS: atom_id res chain seq x y z
N MET A 1 -57.85 -40.39 12.20
CA MET A 1 -57.11 -39.54 11.24
C MET A 1 -55.65 -39.52 11.69
N ARG A 2 -54.75 -40.20 10.97
CA ARG A 2 -53.34 -40.41 11.38
C ARG A 2 -52.52 -39.16 11.03
N LEU A 3 -51.88 -38.55 12.04
CA LEU A 3 -50.91 -37.48 11.84
C LEU A 3 -49.54 -38.12 11.56
N ILE A 4 -49.00 -37.88 10.36
CA ILE A 4 -47.65 -38.28 9.98
C ILE A 4 -46.71 -37.14 10.39
N LEU A 5 -45.83 -37.40 11.36
CA LEU A 5 -44.78 -36.49 11.78
C LEU A 5 -43.56 -36.71 10.87
N THR A 6 -43.36 -35.84 9.89
CA THR A 6 -42.16 -35.87 9.04
C THR A 6 -41.05 -35.10 9.75
N LEU A 7 -40.08 -35.83 10.33
CA LEU A 7 -38.80 -35.26 10.74
C LEU A 7 -38.04 -34.83 9.48
N VAL A 8 -37.82 -33.53 9.31
CA VAL A 8 -36.85 -32.99 8.36
C VAL A 8 -35.55 -32.78 9.11
N SER A 9 -34.58 -33.67 8.90
CA SER A 9 -33.19 -33.50 9.33
C SER A 9 -32.60 -32.26 8.67
N VAL A 10 -32.34 -31.22 9.47
CA VAL A 10 -31.51 -30.10 9.07
C VAL A 10 -30.05 -30.56 9.13
N MET A 11 -29.46 -30.90 7.98
CA MET A 11 -28.00 -30.99 7.87
C MET A 11 -27.42 -29.58 7.97
N LEU A 12 -26.91 -29.22 9.15
CA LEU A 12 -25.93 -28.14 9.29
C LEU A 12 -24.65 -28.62 8.59
N PHE A 13 -24.46 -28.22 7.33
CA PHE A 13 -23.13 -28.25 6.73
C PHE A 13 -22.30 -27.18 7.42
N GLY A 14 -21.46 -27.62 8.35
CA GLY A 14 -20.37 -26.83 8.89
C GLY A 14 -19.39 -26.47 7.79
N VAL A 15 -19.58 -25.32 7.16
CA VAL A 15 -18.51 -24.64 6.43
C VAL A 15 -17.64 -23.97 7.48
N SER A 16 -16.82 -24.77 8.17
CA SER A 16 -15.60 -24.24 8.80
C SER A 16 -14.56 -24.07 7.68
N ALA A 17 -14.80 -23.08 6.81
CA ALA A 17 -13.72 -22.46 6.10
C ALA A 17 -12.91 -21.75 7.16
N GLN A 18 -11.92 -22.48 7.68
CA GLN A 18 -10.78 -21.95 8.38
C GLN A 18 -10.38 -20.69 7.61
N GLN A 19 -10.71 -19.52 8.16
CA GLN A 19 -10.10 -18.28 7.76
C GLN A 19 -8.62 -18.54 7.95
N ALA A 20 -7.92 -18.91 6.88
CA ALA A 20 -6.48 -18.81 6.84
C ALA A 20 -6.23 -17.34 7.14
N LEU A 21 -5.92 -17.05 8.42
CA LEU A 21 -5.59 -15.71 8.87
C LEU A 21 -4.59 -15.18 7.85
N ALA A 22 -4.96 -14.11 7.16
CA ALA A 22 -4.11 -13.47 6.17
C ALA A 22 -2.71 -13.35 6.76
N GLN A 23 -1.78 -14.21 6.31
CA GLN A 23 -0.51 -14.34 6.99
C GLN A 23 0.36 -13.18 6.54
N THR A 24 0.55 -12.22 7.44
CA THR A 24 1.48 -11.12 7.21
C THR A 24 2.90 -11.58 7.58
N LYS A 25 3.83 -11.53 6.63
CA LYS A 25 5.25 -11.83 6.86
C LYS A 25 6.08 -10.59 6.55
N ILE A 26 6.99 -10.23 7.44
CA ILE A 26 7.88 -9.08 7.29
C ILE A 26 9.31 -9.59 7.25
N THR A 27 10.02 -9.31 6.16
CA THR A 27 11.47 -9.56 6.03
C THR A 27 12.18 -8.23 5.77
N ASN A 28 13.51 -8.21 5.75
CA ASN A 28 14.27 -7.02 5.32
C ASN A 28 14.07 -6.68 3.83
N GLN A 29 13.65 -7.63 2.99
CA GLN A 29 13.48 -7.43 1.55
C GLN A 29 12.03 -7.11 1.16
N TYR A 30 11.07 -7.75 1.82
CA TYR A 30 9.67 -7.67 1.44
C TYR A 30 8.70 -7.74 2.62
N LEU A 31 7.51 -7.21 2.39
CA LEU A 31 6.30 -7.50 3.17
C LEU A 31 5.44 -8.44 2.33
N GLU A 32 4.94 -9.52 2.90
CA GLU A 32 4.01 -10.42 2.24
C GLU A 32 2.67 -10.39 2.95
N HIS A 33 1.60 -10.21 2.19
CA HIS A 33 0.23 -10.20 2.69
C HIS A 33 -0.69 -10.79 1.62
N ASN A 34 -1.52 -11.77 1.98
CA ASN A 34 -2.41 -12.48 1.04
C ASN A 34 -1.67 -13.02 -0.21
N SER A 35 -0.48 -13.59 -0.02
CA SER A 35 0.38 -14.11 -1.10
C SER A 35 0.91 -13.05 -2.09
N VAL A 36 0.74 -11.77 -1.80
CA VAL A 36 1.33 -10.66 -2.56
C VAL A 36 2.56 -10.16 -1.81
N LYS A 37 3.70 -10.12 -2.50
CA LYS A 37 4.94 -9.54 -1.98
C LYS A 37 5.08 -8.08 -2.38
N TYR A 38 5.44 -7.26 -1.40
CA TYR A 38 5.65 -5.82 -1.48
C TYR A 38 7.11 -5.51 -1.20
N PHE A 39 7.73 -4.64 -2.00
CA PHE A 39 9.11 -4.21 -1.84
C PHE A 39 9.29 -3.43 -0.55
N ARG A 40 10.39 -3.71 0.14
CA ARG A 40 10.86 -2.87 1.25
C ARG A 40 12.17 -2.16 0.95
N GLY A 41 12.93 -2.59 -0.06
CA GLY A 41 14.18 -1.93 -0.43
C GLY A 41 13.97 -0.45 -0.73
N LYS A 42 14.65 0.42 0.02
CA LYS A 42 14.56 1.88 -0.08
C LYS A 42 13.14 2.45 0.03
N ALA A 43 12.24 1.78 0.76
CA ALA A 43 10.86 2.22 0.92
C ALA A 43 10.75 3.62 1.54
N GLU A 44 11.71 4.03 2.35
CA GLU A 44 11.81 5.37 2.92
C GLU A 44 11.98 6.47 1.86
N ASN A 45 12.41 6.14 0.63
CA ASN A 45 12.55 7.15 -0.42
C ASN A 45 11.29 7.26 -1.29
N VAL A 46 10.39 6.28 -1.26
CA VAL A 46 9.24 6.23 -2.15
C VAL A 46 8.02 6.93 -1.57
N VAL A 47 7.15 7.38 -2.46
CA VAL A 47 5.77 7.78 -2.18
C VAL A 47 4.84 7.14 -3.21
N LEU A 48 3.53 7.20 -2.96
CA LEU A 48 2.55 6.76 -3.94
C LEU A 48 2.70 7.56 -5.25
N GLY A 49 2.79 6.87 -6.39
CA GLY A 49 3.03 7.49 -7.69
C GLY A 49 4.49 7.81 -8.00
N SER A 50 5.47 7.43 -7.15
CA SER A 50 6.89 7.44 -7.54
C SER A 50 7.11 6.56 -8.77
N TYR A 51 7.90 7.03 -9.73
CA TYR A 51 8.29 6.25 -10.91
C TYR A 51 9.78 6.38 -11.20
N GLY A 52 10.33 5.35 -11.84
CA GLY A 52 11.77 5.26 -12.07
C GLY A 52 12.19 3.90 -12.61
N GLU A 53 13.48 3.64 -12.56
CA GLU A 53 14.07 2.37 -12.98
C GLU A 53 14.11 1.40 -11.79
N LYS A 54 13.67 0.15 -11.98
CA LYS A 54 13.82 -0.88 -10.97
C LYS A 54 15.25 -1.40 -10.94
N LYS A 55 15.87 -1.41 -9.76
CA LYS A 55 17.20 -1.96 -9.51
C LYS A 55 17.09 -3.28 -8.77
N ASN A 56 17.75 -4.31 -9.30
CA ASN A 56 17.83 -5.65 -8.71
C ASN A 56 19.31 -6.00 -8.42
N PRO A 57 19.95 -5.34 -7.44
CA PRO A 57 21.34 -5.64 -7.07
C PRO A 57 21.47 -7.05 -6.51
N ILE A 58 22.59 -7.73 -6.79
CA ILE A 58 22.86 -9.06 -6.26
C ILE A 58 23.07 -8.97 -4.74
N GLY A 59 22.31 -9.76 -3.97
CA GLY A 59 22.46 -9.87 -2.51
C GLY A 59 21.89 -8.70 -1.70
N SER A 60 21.30 -7.69 -2.35
CA SER A 60 20.61 -6.57 -1.69
C SER A 60 19.14 -6.53 -2.11
N ALA A 61 18.29 -5.89 -1.30
CA ALA A 61 16.87 -5.78 -1.61
C ALA A 61 16.67 -5.02 -2.94
N ALA A 62 15.80 -5.55 -3.81
CA ALA A 62 15.35 -4.83 -5.00
C ALA A 62 14.65 -3.53 -4.61
N TYR A 63 14.87 -2.48 -5.39
CA TYR A 63 14.32 -1.16 -5.09
C TYR A 63 14.03 -0.32 -6.33
N LEU A 64 13.20 0.72 -6.18
CA LEU A 64 12.97 1.71 -7.21
C LEU A 64 14.03 2.84 -7.14
N ALA A 65 14.83 3.01 -8.18
CA ALA A 65 15.63 4.22 -8.37
C ALA A 65 14.71 5.32 -8.93
N ILE A 66 14.20 6.15 -8.02
CA ILE A 66 13.17 7.15 -8.33
C ILE A 66 13.74 8.21 -9.28
N GLN A 67 13.10 8.36 -10.43
CA GLN A 67 13.34 9.48 -11.33
C GLN A 67 12.55 10.70 -10.89
N ASN A 68 11.25 10.51 -10.61
CA ASN A 68 10.34 11.56 -10.20
C ASN A 68 9.03 10.96 -9.64
N ASN A 69 8.07 11.81 -9.30
CA ASN A 69 6.76 11.41 -8.79
C ASN A 69 5.65 11.93 -9.72
N ILE A 70 4.54 11.20 -9.79
CA ILE A 70 3.30 11.76 -10.33
C ILE A 70 2.93 12.99 -9.49
N ARG A 71 2.56 14.07 -10.17
CA ARG A 71 2.07 15.29 -9.49
C ARG A 71 0.84 14.93 -8.68
N ALA A 72 0.81 15.37 -7.43
CA ALA A 72 -0.24 15.02 -6.49
C ALA A 72 -1.67 15.39 -6.99
N GLU A 73 -1.80 16.44 -7.81
CA GLU A 73 -3.05 16.81 -8.47
C GLU A 73 -3.65 15.70 -9.36
N HIS A 74 -2.80 14.86 -9.98
CA HIS A 74 -3.25 13.73 -10.79
C HIS A 74 -3.63 12.51 -9.93
N LEU A 75 -3.21 12.46 -8.67
CA LEU A 75 -3.56 11.38 -7.72
C LEU A 75 -4.92 11.62 -7.03
N ASN A 76 -5.40 12.87 -7.05
CA ASN A 76 -6.66 13.25 -6.42
C ASN A 76 -7.83 12.36 -6.91
N ASN A 77 -8.69 11.95 -5.98
CA ASN A 77 -9.84 11.05 -6.19
C ASN A 77 -9.54 9.64 -6.74
N ARG A 78 -8.27 9.27 -6.93
CA ARG A 78 -7.87 7.95 -7.45
C ARG A 78 -7.30 7.02 -6.39
N VAL A 79 -6.80 7.58 -5.29
CA VAL A 79 -6.29 6.83 -4.15
C VAL A 79 -7.45 6.21 -3.36
N ARG A 80 -7.24 4.99 -2.90
CA ARG A 80 -8.13 4.21 -2.02
C ARG A 80 -7.34 3.72 -0.82
N VAL A 81 -8.04 3.46 0.27
CA VAL A 81 -7.46 2.90 1.50
C VAL A 81 -8.11 1.55 1.73
N LEU A 82 -7.30 0.52 1.99
CA LEU A 82 -7.77 -0.81 2.38
C LEU A 82 -7.90 -0.88 3.91
N SER A 83 -8.80 -1.74 4.38
CA SER A 83 -8.98 -1.99 5.81
C SER A 83 -7.64 -2.34 6.50
N PRO A 84 -7.42 -1.86 7.74
CA PRO A 84 -6.19 -2.12 8.46
C PRO A 84 -5.92 -3.61 8.67
N VAL A 85 -4.63 -3.97 8.60
CA VAL A 85 -4.14 -5.32 8.81
C VAL A 85 -3.29 -5.38 10.08
N GLU A 86 -3.55 -6.36 10.92
CA GLU A 86 -2.76 -6.61 12.13
C GLU A 86 -1.33 -7.07 11.79
N ILE A 87 -0.34 -6.56 12.54
CA ILE A 87 1.05 -6.99 12.41
C ILE A 87 1.29 -8.22 13.27
N THR A 88 1.75 -9.31 12.65
CA THR A 88 2.12 -10.54 13.37
C THR A 88 3.56 -10.46 13.86
N TRP A 89 3.75 -10.04 15.12
CA TRP A 89 5.07 -9.85 15.73
C TRP A 89 5.79 -11.16 16.09
N ASN A 90 5.07 -12.27 16.24
CA ASN A 90 5.64 -13.54 16.74
C ASN A 90 6.75 -14.11 15.85
N ASN A 91 6.72 -13.80 14.55
CA ASN A 91 7.70 -14.27 13.57
C ASN A 91 8.48 -13.12 12.92
N THR A 92 8.49 -11.95 13.56
CA THR A 92 9.12 -10.74 13.03
C THR A 92 10.23 -10.29 13.96
N THR A 93 11.44 -10.13 13.43
CA THR A 93 12.60 -9.68 14.20
C THR A 93 12.79 -8.16 14.12
N LYS A 94 13.49 -7.59 15.11
CA LYS A 94 13.89 -6.17 15.10
C LYS A 94 14.66 -5.80 13.83
N ALA A 95 15.62 -6.65 13.43
CA ALA A 95 16.45 -6.42 12.25
C ALA A 95 15.62 -6.37 10.96
N GLU A 96 14.56 -7.16 10.86
CA GLU A 96 13.66 -7.12 9.70
C GLU A 96 12.84 -5.83 9.69
N VAL A 97 12.24 -5.43 10.81
CA VAL A 97 11.39 -4.24 10.86
C VAL A 97 12.18 -2.97 10.63
N GLU A 98 13.34 -2.85 11.27
CA GLU A 98 14.19 -1.65 11.23
C GLU A 98 15.25 -1.69 10.12
N ALA A 99 15.13 -2.60 9.14
CA ALA A 99 16.08 -2.76 8.03
C ALA A 99 16.30 -1.46 7.21
N ASN A 100 15.30 -0.57 7.17
CA ASN A 100 15.34 0.72 6.47
C ASN A 100 15.38 1.91 7.45
N GLY A 101 15.82 1.69 8.68
CA GLY A 101 15.82 2.69 9.76
C GLY A 101 14.64 2.54 10.72
N SER A 102 14.47 3.54 11.60
CA SER A 102 13.42 3.51 12.62
C SER A 102 12.01 3.45 12.02
N LEU A 103 11.11 2.71 12.67
CA LEU A 103 9.74 2.58 12.22
C LEU A 103 9.01 3.93 12.30
N ARG A 104 8.33 4.31 11.22
CA ARG A 104 7.54 5.52 11.14
C ARG A 104 6.08 5.19 11.35
N VAL A 105 5.48 5.78 12.38
CA VAL A 105 4.12 5.45 12.81
C VAL A 105 3.27 6.71 12.87
N TYR A 106 2.10 6.67 12.24
CA TYR A 106 1.06 7.69 12.41
C TYR A 106 0.22 7.39 13.65
N GLY A 107 -0.12 8.43 14.41
CA GLY A 107 -0.95 8.32 15.59
C GLY A 107 -2.13 9.27 15.56
N LEU A 108 -3.07 9.07 16.47
CA LEU A 108 -4.26 9.92 16.56
C LEU A 108 -3.86 11.39 16.81
N ASN A 109 -4.48 12.33 16.10
CA ASN A 109 -4.18 13.77 16.13
C ASN A 109 -2.75 14.15 15.70
N LEU A 110 -2.03 13.26 15.01
CA LEU A 110 -0.71 13.54 14.44
C LEU A 110 -0.79 13.52 12.91
N SER A 111 -0.55 14.67 12.29
CA SER A 111 -0.48 14.77 10.83
C SER A 111 0.81 14.18 10.27
N ALA A 112 1.90 14.21 11.03
CA ALA A 112 3.19 13.63 10.65
C ALA A 112 3.48 12.36 11.44
N ALA A 113 4.11 11.37 10.80
CA ALA A 113 4.57 10.17 11.48
C ALA A 113 5.67 10.50 12.50
N ARG A 114 5.81 9.66 13.52
CA ARG A 114 6.89 9.71 14.51
C ARG A 114 7.75 8.45 14.44
N ASN A 115 9.00 8.57 14.88
CA ASN A 115 9.87 7.40 15.03
C ASN A 115 9.40 6.58 16.22
N MET A 116 9.29 5.27 16.05
CA MET A 116 9.12 4.30 17.12
C MET A 116 10.18 3.22 16.98
N THR A 117 10.70 2.78 18.12
CA THR A 117 11.57 1.60 18.19
C THR A 117 10.76 0.33 18.02
N PHE A 118 11.41 -0.78 17.65
CA PHE A 118 10.77 -2.10 17.55
C PHE A 118 10.01 -2.51 18.82
N GLU A 119 10.57 -2.28 20.01
CA GLU A 119 9.90 -2.66 21.27
C GLU A 119 8.63 -1.82 21.50
N GLN A 120 8.70 -0.52 21.22
CA GLN A 120 7.52 0.35 21.27
C GLN A 120 6.48 -0.08 20.25
N ALA A 121 6.91 -0.42 19.03
CA ALA A 121 6.03 -0.87 17.95
C ALA A 121 5.32 -2.19 18.27
N ARG A 122 6.07 -3.15 18.83
CA ARG A 122 5.54 -4.44 19.27
C ARG A 122 4.52 -4.31 20.39
N SER A 123 4.74 -3.39 21.32
CA SER A 123 3.79 -3.09 22.41
C SER A 123 2.62 -2.20 21.99
N GLY A 124 2.78 -1.43 20.91
CA GLY A 124 1.97 -0.25 20.58
C GLY A 124 0.65 -0.51 19.85
N ARG A 125 0.19 -1.77 19.74
CA ARG A 125 -1.01 -2.15 18.95
C ARG A 125 -1.02 -1.45 17.58
N LEU A 126 -0.01 -1.72 16.77
CA LEU A 126 0.12 -1.10 15.45
C LEU A 126 -0.55 -1.93 14.36
N LYS A 127 -1.12 -1.25 13.37
CA LYS A 127 -1.70 -1.84 12.17
C LYS A 127 -1.02 -1.32 10.91
N LEU A 128 -1.00 -2.15 9.87
CA LEU A 128 -0.61 -1.78 8.53
C LEU A 128 -1.83 -1.29 7.76
N VAL A 129 -1.71 -0.14 7.11
CA VAL A 129 -2.76 0.43 6.26
C VAL A 129 -2.22 0.56 4.84
N LYS A 130 -2.98 0.03 3.87
CA LYS A 130 -2.61 0.09 2.46
C LYS A 130 -3.30 1.26 1.78
N LEU A 131 -2.53 2.09 1.10
CA LEU A 131 -3.03 3.09 0.15
C LEU A 131 -2.71 2.63 -1.26
N PHE A 132 -3.68 2.65 -2.16
CA PHE A 132 -3.50 2.10 -3.50
C PHE A 132 -4.30 2.86 -4.56
N ILE A 133 -3.90 2.68 -5.82
CA ILE A 133 -4.62 3.13 -7.01
C ILE A 133 -4.99 1.88 -7.81
N ASN A 134 -6.28 1.73 -8.14
CA ASN A 134 -6.72 0.63 -9.00
C ASN A 134 -6.00 0.66 -10.36
N GLU A 135 -5.62 -0.50 -10.89
CA GLU A 135 -4.88 -0.62 -12.16
C GLU A 135 -5.52 0.18 -13.30
N GLY A 136 -6.84 0.04 -13.53
CA GLY A 136 -7.53 0.80 -14.59
C GLY A 136 -7.52 2.32 -14.37
N ALA A 137 -7.55 2.78 -13.10
CA ALA A 137 -7.44 4.20 -12.78
C ALA A 137 -6.01 4.71 -12.96
N LEU A 138 -5.01 3.88 -12.65
CA LEU A 138 -3.59 4.15 -12.89
C LEU A 138 -3.30 4.27 -14.39
N GLN A 139 -3.76 3.32 -15.19
CA GLN A 139 -3.63 3.34 -16.65
C GLN A 139 -4.30 4.59 -17.24
N THR A 140 -5.54 4.88 -16.84
CA THR A 140 -6.27 6.07 -17.28
C THR A 140 -5.50 7.36 -16.95
N MET A 141 -4.99 7.45 -15.71
CA MET A 141 -4.20 8.60 -15.26
C MET A 141 -2.91 8.77 -16.07
N LEU A 142 -2.17 7.69 -16.32
CA LEU A 142 -0.94 7.74 -17.12
C LEU A 142 -1.22 8.16 -18.56
N ASN A 143 -2.30 7.65 -19.17
CA ASN A 143 -2.66 7.96 -20.54
C ASN A 143 -3.19 9.39 -20.72
N ARG A 144 -3.89 9.96 -19.74
CA ARG A 144 -4.60 11.24 -19.88
C ARG A 144 -3.93 12.42 -19.16
N ASP A 145 -3.43 12.19 -17.95
CA ASP A 145 -3.07 13.28 -17.03
C ASP A 145 -1.55 13.34 -16.78
N ALA A 146 -0.92 12.19 -16.56
CA ALA A 146 0.48 12.07 -16.14
C ALA A 146 1.44 11.82 -17.32
N LEU A 147 1.37 12.69 -18.34
CA LEU A 147 2.15 12.58 -19.58
C LEU A 147 3.67 12.41 -19.34
N ALA A 148 4.23 13.15 -18.39
CA ALA A 148 5.66 13.07 -18.06
C ALA A 148 6.05 11.66 -17.56
N ALA A 149 5.23 11.07 -16.69
CA ALA A 149 5.45 9.71 -16.19
C ALA A 149 5.30 8.69 -17.31
N ARG A 150 4.24 8.79 -18.13
CA ARG A 150 4.02 7.91 -19.29
C ARG A 150 5.19 7.95 -20.27
N ASN A 151 5.65 9.14 -20.64
CA ASN A 151 6.77 9.32 -21.57
C ASN A 151 8.07 8.75 -21.00
N TYR A 152 8.30 8.90 -19.69
CA TYR A 152 9.43 8.23 -19.02
C TYR A 152 9.32 6.71 -19.15
N LEU A 153 8.16 6.14 -18.80
CA LEU A 153 7.92 4.69 -18.87
C LEU A 153 8.12 4.15 -20.31
N ALA A 154 7.68 4.89 -21.33
CA ALA A 154 7.83 4.51 -22.73
C ALA A 154 9.30 4.50 -23.19
N ARG A 155 10.08 5.50 -22.76
CA ARG A 155 11.50 5.66 -23.11
C ARG A 155 12.38 4.65 -22.39
N GLU A 156 12.15 4.48 -21.09
CA GLU A 156 12.91 3.56 -20.24
C GLU A 156 12.58 2.09 -20.58
N GLY A 157 11.34 1.80 -20.94
CA GLY A 157 10.94 0.47 -21.43
C GLY A 157 10.84 -0.56 -20.32
N THR A 158 11.57 -1.68 -20.46
CA THR A 158 11.36 -2.91 -19.68
C THR A 158 11.66 -2.75 -18.19
N ASP A 159 12.51 -1.82 -17.80
CA ASP A 159 12.91 -1.60 -16.40
C ASP A 159 12.09 -0.49 -15.70
N ALA A 160 11.24 0.20 -16.47
CA ALA A 160 10.45 1.31 -15.97
C ALA A 160 9.32 0.82 -15.06
N ARG A 161 9.26 1.34 -13.84
CA ARG A 161 8.23 1.00 -12.86
C ARG A 161 7.58 2.23 -12.25
N ILE A 162 6.38 2.01 -11.73
CA ILE A 162 5.64 2.99 -10.96
C ILE A 162 5.06 2.37 -9.69
N VAL A 163 5.08 3.14 -8.60
CA VAL A 163 4.48 2.76 -7.32
C VAL A 163 2.98 2.99 -7.36
N SER A 164 2.20 1.92 -7.28
CA SER A 164 0.73 1.95 -7.30
C SER A 164 0.10 1.66 -5.94
N GLU A 165 0.83 0.97 -5.05
CA GLU A 165 0.41 0.68 -3.68
C GLU A 165 1.53 1.01 -2.70
N VAL A 166 1.17 1.56 -1.54
CA VAL A 166 2.08 1.77 -0.42
C VAL A 166 1.42 1.31 0.87
N TRP A 167 2.23 0.75 1.76
CA TRP A 167 1.85 0.40 3.12
C TRP A 167 2.46 1.41 4.08
N VAL A 168 1.66 1.86 5.04
CA VAL A 168 2.11 2.70 6.16
C VAL A 168 1.74 2.05 7.48
N VAL A 169 2.43 2.42 8.54
CA VAL A 169 2.14 1.93 9.89
C VAL A 169 1.36 3.00 10.66
N MET A 170 0.27 2.57 11.30
CA MET A 170 -0.59 3.43 12.11
C MET A 170 -0.82 2.79 13.48
N GLU A 171 -1.04 3.62 14.50
CA GLU A 171 -1.67 3.17 15.75
C GLU A 171 -3.06 2.57 15.45
N ALA A 172 -3.45 1.53 16.19
CA ALA A 172 -4.74 0.85 15.99
C ALA A 172 -5.92 1.80 15.99
N GLU A 173 -5.97 2.77 16.90
CA GLU A 173 -7.08 3.73 17.01
C GLU A 173 -7.21 4.59 15.75
N LEU A 174 -6.10 5.10 15.21
CA LEU A 174 -6.09 5.86 13.95
C LEU A 174 -6.48 4.95 12.77
N ALA A 175 -5.96 3.73 12.75
CA ALA A 175 -6.25 2.78 11.68
C ALA A 175 -7.75 2.42 11.66
N GLU A 176 -8.34 2.13 12.83
CA GLU A 176 -9.77 1.84 13.00
C GLU A 176 -10.64 3.06 12.65
N HIS A 177 -10.16 4.27 12.93
CA HIS A 177 -10.82 5.48 12.48
C HIS A 177 -10.86 5.59 10.96
N PHE A 178 -9.76 5.28 10.27
CA PHE A 178 -9.73 5.24 8.80
C PHE A 178 -10.66 4.17 8.22
N ASP A 179 -10.72 2.98 8.84
CA ASP A 179 -11.58 1.87 8.43
C ASP A 179 -13.08 2.18 8.58
N THR A 180 -13.45 2.84 9.68
CA THR A 180 -14.85 3.18 10.00
C THR A 180 -15.30 4.52 9.44
N SER A 181 -14.41 5.26 8.77
CA SER A 181 -14.74 6.55 8.19
C SER A 181 -15.72 6.41 7.02
N SER A 182 -16.63 7.37 6.88
CA SER A 182 -17.60 7.37 5.78
C SER A 182 -17.02 7.96 4.49
N SER A 183 -15.91 8.68 4.60
CA SER A 183 -15.23 9.27 3.45
C SER A 183 -13.73 9.38 3.69
N ILE A 184 -12.98 9.01 2.66
CA ILE A 184 -11.53 9.25 2.55
C ILE A 184 -11.32 10.28 1.46
N ARG A 185 -10.65 11.38 1.80
CA ARG A 185 -10.23 12.42 0.86
C ARG A 185 -8.71 12.40 0.76
N VAL A 186 -8.18 12.54 -0.45
CA VAL A 186 -6.75 12.67 -0.69
C VAL A 186 -6.48 13.96 -1.43
N GLU A 187 -5.67 14.83 -0.81
CA GLU A 187 -5.31 16.14 -1.35
C GLU A 187 -3.80 16.30 -1.45
N VAL A 188 -3.38 17.29 -2.22
CA VAL A 188 -2.00 17.77 -2.17
C VAL A 188 -1.81 18.50 -0.84
N SER A 189 -0.82 18.09 -0.06
CA SER A 189 -0.50 18.80 1.18
C SER A 189 -0.10 20.25 0.87
N ARG A 190 -0.76 21.20 1.52
CA ARG A 190 -0.50 22.64 1.33
C ARG A 190 0.91 22.96 1.82
N GLY A 191 1.84 23.16 0.89
CA GLY A 191 3.21 23.66 1.18
C GLY A 191 4.36 22.69 0.91
N GLN A 192 4.10 21.45 0.47
CA GLN A 192 5.16 20.52 0.07
C GLN A 192 4.84 19.87 -1.28
N GLN A 193 5.68 20.14 -2.28
CA GLN A 193 5.61 19.45 -3.57
C GLN A 193 5.89 17.96 -3.32
N ALA A 194 4.92 17.10 -3.63
CA ALA A 194 4.92 15.62 -3.48
C ALA A 194 4.44 15.01 -2.15
N ALA A 195 3.93 15.80 -1.19
CA ALA A 195 3.25 15.22 -0.03
C ALA A 195 1.74 15.09 -0.28
N LEU A 196 1.17 13.94 0.11
CA LEU A 196 -0.27 13.67 0.02
C LEU A 196 -0.89 13.78 1.40
N GLU A 197 -1.86 14.68 1.57
CA GLU A 197 -2.70 14.70 2.76
C GLU A 197 -3.86 13.72 2.55
N ILE A 198 -3.96 12.69 3.40
CA ILE A 198 -5.10 11.77 3.42
C ILE A 198 -5.94 12.09 4.64
N THR A 199 -7.17 12.54 4.41
CA THR A 199 -8.14 12.90 5.43
C THR A 199 -9.24 11.85 5.49
N ALA A 200 -9.36 11.18 6.63
CA ALA A 200 -10.53 10.39 6.98
C ALA A 200 -11.56 11.31 7.67
N SER A 201 -12.80 11.25 7.22
CA SER A 201 -13.91 12.03 7.78
C SER A 201 -15.09 11.11 8.10
N GLY A 202 -15.70 11.33 9.26
CA GLY A 202 -16.71 10.43 9.84
C GLY A 202 -16.07 9.36 10.73
N GLY A 203 -16.88 8.71 11.56
CA GLY A 203 -16.42 7.74 12.57
C GLY A 203 -16.44 8.29 14.00
N ILE A 204 -15.77 7.59 14.92
CA ILE A 204 -15.77 7.90 16.38
C ILE A 204 -14.97 9.18 16.67
N HIS A 205 -13.90 9.39 15.92
CA HIS A 205 -13.12 10.61 15.95
C HIS A 205 -13.64 11.54 14.83
N ARG A 206 -13.54 12.86 15.00
CA ARG A 206 -13.84 13.83 13.93
C ARG A 206 -12.88 13.63 12.75
N SER A 207 -12.83 14.56 11.81
CA SER A 207 -11.85 14.49 10.72
C SER A 207 -10.42 14.31 11.24
N GLN A 208 -9.68 13.35 10.70
CA GLN A 208 -8.25 13.11 10.96
C GLN A 208 -7.49 13.10 9.65
N SER A 209 -6.34 13.79 9.61
CA SER A 209 -5.46 13.83 8.44
C SER A 209 -4.11 13.22 8.76
N ILE A 210 -3.54 12.51 7.79
CA ILE A 210 -2.12 12.16 7.76
C ILE A 210 -1.47 12.77 6.54
N THR A 211 -0.19 13.13 6.64
CA THR A 211 0.64 13.58 5.52
C THR A 211 1.58 12.47 5.12
N LEU A 212 1.30 11.82 3.99
CA LEU A 212 2.14 10.84 3.35
C LEU A 212 3.24 11.54 2.55
N SER A 213 4.48 11.35 2.99
CA SER A 213 5.69 11.88 2.37
C SER A 213 6.79 10.82 2.42
N ALA A 214 7.88 11.06 1.69
CA ALA A 214 9.07 10.23 1.79
C ALA A 214 9.50 10.10 3.26
N GLY A 215 9.91 8.90 3.63
CA GLY A 215 10.25 8.47 4.96
C GLY A 215 9.16 7.62 5.60
N ASN A 216 7.89 7.81 5.25
CA ASN A 216 6.77 7.21 6.00
C ASN A 216 6.22 5.91 5.38
N VAL A 217 6.73 5.49 4.22
CA VAL A 217 6.32 4.25 3.56
C VAL A 217 7.09 3.05 4.13
N PHE A 218 6.35 2.04 4.57
CA PHE A 218 6.90 0.81 5.14
C PHE A 218 7.21 -0.26 4.08
N ALA A 219 6.34 -0.37 3.07
CA ALA A 219 6.49 -1.26 1.92
C ALA A 219 5.69 -0.73 0.74
N TYR A 220 5.97 -1.17 -0.49
CA TYR A 220 5.29 -0.69 -1.69
C TYR A 220 5.16 -1.76 -2.78
N LEU A 221 4.21 -1.59 -3.70
CA LEU A 221 4.05 -2.43 -4.88
C LEU A 221 4.43 -1.65 -6.13
N LEU A 222 5.16 -2.31 -7.02
CA LEU A 222 5.51 -1.78 -8.32
C LEU A 222 4.58 -2.34 -9.39
N HIS A 223 4.19 -1.48 -10.33
CA HIS A 223 3.60 -1.89 -11.61
C HIS A 223 4.57 -1.59 -12.74
N LYS A 224 4.45 -2.39 -13.81
CA LYS A 224 5.08 -2.14 -15.10
C LYS A 224 4.05 -2.09 -16.21
N VAL A 225 4.44 -1.49 -17.32
CA VAL A 225 3.62 -1.56 -18.55
C VAL A 225 3.86 -2.91 -19.21
N LYS A 226 2.77 -3.64 -19.43
CA LYS A 226 2.78 -4.95 -20.08
C LYS A 226 2.74 -4.80 -21.59
N SER A 227 1.86 -3.94 -22.10
CA SER A 227 1.74 -3.64 -23.52
C SER A 227 1.45 -2.17 -23.78
N TRP A 228 1.97 -1.72 -24.91
CA TRP A 228 1.79 -0.38 -25.46
C TRP A 228 1.08 -0.50 -26.79
N ASN A 229 0.39 0.56 -27.19
CA ASN A 229 0.03 0.71 -28.59
C ASN A 229 1.30 0.77 -29.48
N ARG A 230 1.13 0.64 -30.79
CA ARG A 230 2.24 0.55 -31.76
C ARG A 230 3.30 1.65 -31.59
N ASP A 231 2.88 2.88 -31.31
CA ASP A 231 3.75 4.06 -31.24
C ASP A 231 4.23 4.37 -29.81
N LYS A 232 3.89 3.53 -28.82
CA LYS A 232 4.17 3.76 -27.38
C LYS A 232 3.68 5.09 -26.84
N THR A 233 2.59 5.58 -27.40
CA THR A 233 1.91 6.81 -26.96
C THR A 233 0.79 6.50 -25.98
N GLU A 234 0.34 5.25 -25.89
CA GLU A 234 -0.73 4.81 -25.01
C GLU A 234 -0.40 3.46 -24.37
N ILE A 235 -0.66 3.35 -23.07
CA ILE A 235 -0.59 2.11 -22.30
C ILE A 235 -1.88 1.34 -22.54
N GLU A 236 -1.77 0.12 -23.04
CA GLU A 236 -2.91 -0.78 -23.26
C GLU A 236 -3.15 -1.70 -22.06
N ASN A 237 -2.08 -2.19 -21.43
CA ASN A 237 -2.16 -3.05 -20.26
C ASN A 237 -1.01 -2.78 -19.28
N MET A 238 -1.29 -2.93 -17.99
CA MET A 238 -0.29 -2.91 -16.92
C MET A 238 -0.28 -4.26 -16.20
N GLU A 239 0.75 -4.50 -15.40
CA GLU A 239 0.76 -5.64 -14.49
C GLU A 239 1.64 -5.35 -13.26
N ASP A 240 1.34 -6.04 -12.16
CA ASP A 240 2.19 -6.08 -10.97
C ASP A 240 3.58 -6.61 -11.31
N ASP A 241 4.61 -6.03 -10.69
CA ASP A 241 5.96 -6.56 -10.76
C ASP A 241 6.49 -6.90 -9.37
N GLN A 242 6.36 -8.17 -8.98
CA GLN A 242 6.91 -8.73 -7.75
C GLN A 242 8.28 -9.41 -7.95
N SER A 243 8.89 -9.31 -9.15
CA SER A 243 10.17 -9.98 -9.43
C SER A 243 11.31 -9.46 -8.54
N GLY A 244 12.30 -10.29 -8.23
CA GLY A 244 13.40 -9.91 -7.34
C GLY A 244 13.05 -9.90 -5.86
N LEU A 245 11.86 -10.38 -5.48
CA LEU A 245 11.46 -10.62 -4.09
C LEU A 245 11.54 -12.12 -3.79
N ASN A 246 12.68 -12.58 -3.26
CA ASN A 246 12.89 -13.98 -2.88
C ASN A 246 12.72 -14.15 -1.38
#